data_AF-A0A371YJG3-F1
#
_entry.id   AF-A0A371YJG3-F1
#
_cell.length_a   1.000
_cell.length_b   1.000
_cell.length_c   1.000
_cell.angle_alpha   90.00
_cell.angle_beta   90.00
_cell.angle_gamma   90.00
#
_symmetry.space_group_name_H-M   'P 1'
#
loop_
_entity.id
_entity.type
_entity.pdbx_description
1 polymer ?
#
loop_
_entity_poly.entity_id
_entity_poly.type
_entity_poly.pdbx_seq_one_letter_code
_entity_poly.pdbx_strand_id
1 'polypeptide(L)' 'MFSEIIKAASGLASSFTLTQLPIPSTVTVNVSGKNVQRDLTHQNGFDLVYSATGATIVFYGEALPTANKKVDVSYKYLNK' A
#
# COMPACT_ATOMS: atom_id res chain seq x y z
N MET A 1 3.28 6.96 -19.67
CA MET A 1 3.10 6.07 -18.50
C MET A 1 3.69 6.80 -17.31
N PHE A 2 2.91 7.09 -16.28
CA PHE A 2 3.38 7.80 -15.08
C PHE A 2 3.43 6.80 -13.92
N SER A 3 4.55 6.80 -13.21
CA SER A 3 4.82 5.94 -12.06
C SER A 3 5.12 6.86 -10.88
N GLU A 4 4.27 6.86 -9.86
CA GLU A 4 4.58 7.50 -8.58
C GLU A 4 5.20 6.44 -7.67
N ILE A 5 6.39 6.73 -7.16
CA ILE A 5 7.03 5.92 -6.11
C ILE A 5 6.78 6.68 -4.81
N ILE A 6 5.79 6.26 -4.01
CA ILE A 6 5.68 6.75 -2.65
C ILE A 6 6.87 6.16 -1.88
N LYS A 7 7.91 6.98 -1.70
CA LYS A 7 9.25 6.54 -1.29
C LYS A 7 9.44 6.27 0.19
N ALA A 8 8.48 6.62 1.03
CA ALA A 8 8.42 6.18 2.41
C ALA A 8 7.15 6.75 3.06
N ALA A 9 6.39 5.87 3.68
CA ALA A 9 5.61 6.27 4.82
C ALA A 9 6.18 5.50 6.02
N SER A 10 6.93 6.23 6.85
CA SER A 10 7.60 5.71 8.03
C SER A 10 6.66 5.82 9.23
N GLY A 11 6.10 4.72 9.68
CA GLY A 11 5.29 4.67 10.89
C GLY A 11 4.68 3.30 11.14
N LEU A 12 4.25 3.07 12.38
CA LEU A 12 3.41 1.95 12.86
C LEU A 12 2.01 1.93 12.21
N ALA A 13 1.89 2.41 10.97
CA ALA A 13 0.60 2.62 10.36
C ALA A 13 0.12 1.28 9.79
N SER A 14 -1.00 0.80 10.33
CA SER A 14 -1.77 -0.29 9.73
C SER A 14 -2.38 0.11 8.39
N SER A 15 -2.31 1.40 8.02
CA SER A 15 -2.86 1.91 6.78
C SER A 15 -2.11 3.11 6.21
N PHE A 16 -2.08 3.23 4.87
CA PHE A 16 -1.46 4.34 4.16
C PHE A 16 -2.39 4.85 3.07
N THR A 17 -2.76 6.12 3.16
CA THR A 17 -3.57 6.79 2.16
C THR A 17 -2.73 7.11 0.93
N LEU A 18 -3.24 6.74 -0.24
CA LEU A 18 -2.63 7.03 -1.53
C LEU A 18 -3.07 8.41 -1.99
N THR A 19 -2.13 9.15 -2.56
CA THR A 19 -2.35 10.50 -3.13
C THR A 19 -3.23 10.46 -4.37
N GLN A 20 -3.24 9.33 -5.08
CA GLN A 20 -3.99 9.12 -6.32
C GLN A 20 -4.74 7.80 -6.27
N LEU A 21 -5.79 7.67 -7.09
CA LEU A 21 -6.52 6.42 -7.24
C LEU A 21 -5.66 5.40 -8.02
N PRO A 22 -5.16 4.32 -7.40
CA PRO A 22 -4.29 3.37 -8.06
C PRO A 22 -5.08 2.47 -9.01
N ILE A 23 -4.42 1.96 -10.04
CA ILE A 23 -4.85 0.77 -10.77
C ILE A 23 -4.52 -0.45 -9.88
N PRO A 24 -5.51 -1.18 -9.33
CA PRO A 24 -5.27 -2.17 -8.28
C PRO A 24 -4.27 -3.27 -8.65
N SER A 25 -4.24 -3.71 -9.91
CA SER A 25 -3.32 -4.74 -10.39
C SER A 25 -1.85 -4.29 -10.47
N THR A 26 -1.58 -3.00 -10.25
CA THR A 26 -0.24 -2.41 -10.35
C THR A 26 0.36 -2.07 -8.99
N VAL A 27 -0.42 -2.21 -7.91
CA VAL A 27 0.02 -1.88 -6.56
C VAL A 27 1.00 -2.95 -6.08
N THR A 28 2.22 -2.52 -5.81
CA THR A 28 3.28 -3.33 -5.22
C THR A 28 3.65 -2.72 -3.88
N VAL A 29 3.65 -3.55 -2.84
CA VAL A 29 3.98 -3.15 -1.47
C VAL A 29 5.20 -3.94 -1.01
N ASN A 30 6.21 -3.23 -0.52
CA ASN A 30 7.38 -3.83 0.10
C ASN A 30 7.56 -3.27 1.51
N VAL A 31 7.67 -4.16 2.50
CA VAL A 31 7.93 -3.82 3.89
C VAL A 31 9.31 -4.33 4.26
N SER A 32 10.23 -3.44 4.59
CA SER A 32 11.62 -3.79 4.93
C SER A 32 12.32 -4.65 3.87
N GLY A 33 12.00 -4.42 2.58
CA GLY A 33 12.52 -5.18 1.45
C GLY A 33 11.81 -6.52 1.17
N LYS A 34 10.80 -6.89 1.97
CA LYS A 34 9.95 -8.06 1.70
C LYS A 34 8.70 -7.64 0.96
N ASN A 35 8.42 -8.29 -0.16
CA ASN A 35 7.17 -8.10 -0.88
C ASN A 35 6.00 -8.61 -0.03
N VAL A 36 5.00 -7.76 0.17
CA VAL A 36 3.75 -8.13 0.85
C VAL A 36 2.71 -8.40 -0.23
N GLN A 37 2.09 -9.58 -0.18
CA GLN A 37 1.05 -9.98 -1.12
C GLN A 37 -0.27 -9.30 -0.77
N ARG A 38 -1.09 -9.06 -1.80
CA ARG A 38 -2.45 -8.59 -1.59
C ARG A 38 -3.30 -9.74 -1.08
N ASP A 39 -4.04 -9.52 0.00
CA ASP A 39 -4.91 -10.50 0.63
C ASP A 39 -6.32 -9.93 0.83
N LEU A 40 -7.26 -10.42 0.02
CA LEU A 40 -8.67 -10.04 0.09
C LEU A 40 -9.42 -10.73 1.23
N THR A 41 -8.82 -11.72 1.90
CA THR A 41 -9.40 -12.42 3.05
C THR A 41 -9.07 -11.72 4.38
N HIS A 42 -8.23 -10.69 4.34
CA HIS A 42 -7.82 -9.87 5.50
C HIS A 42 -7.16 -10.68 6.62
N GLN A 43 -6.49 -11.78 6.29
CA GLN A 43 -5.80 -12.65 7.25
C GLN A 43 -4.32 -12.31 7.37
N ASN A 44 -3.60 -12.18 6.25
CA ASN A 44 -2.18 -11.86 6.22
C ASN A 44 -1.76 -11.26 4.87
N GLY A 45 -1.47 -9.96 4.85
CA GLY A 45 -1.10 -9.25 3.61
C GLY A 45 -1.53 -7.80 3.65
N PHE A 46 -1.80 -7.23 2.48
CA PHE A 46 -2.44 -5.93 2.36
C PHE A 46 -3.72 -5.97 1.53
N ASP A 47 -4.62 -5.01 1.70
CA ASP A 47 -5.71 -4.76 0.77
C ASP A 47 -5.85 -3.25 0.48
N LEU A 48 -6.62 -2.93 -0.55
CA LEU A 48 -6.94 -1.57 -0.97
C LEU A 48 -8.38 -1.26 -0.59
N VAL A 49 -8.55 -0.34 0.35
CA VAL A 49 -9.86 0.21 0.73
C VAL A 49 -10.08 1.50 -0.04
N TYR A 50 -11.12 1.51 -0.87
CA TYR A 50 -11.50 2.67 -1.66
C TYR A 50 -12.53 3.51 -0.90
N SER A 51 -12.35 4.83 -0.92
CA SER A 51 -13.31 5.80 -0.38
C SER A 51 -13.72 6.80 -1.46
N ALA A 52 -14.70 7.65 -1.16
CA ALA A 52 -15.12 8.71 -2.08
C ALA A 52 -14.00 9.72 -2.41
N THR A 53 -12.96 9.79 -1.59
CA THR A 53 -11.88 10.78 -1.69
C THR A 53 -10.52 10.19 -2.04
N GLY A 54 -10.39 8.86 -2.14
CA GLY A 54 -9.11 8.23 -2.48
C GLY A 54 -9.08 6.72 -2.25
N ALA A 55 -7.86 6.19 -2.14
CA ALA A 55 -7.62 4.79 -1.82
C ALA A 55 -6.63 4.69 -0.67
N THR A 56 -6.81 3.68 0.17
CA THR A 56 -5.98 3.44 1.34
C THR A 56 -5.49 2.00 1.29
N ILE A 57 -4.19 1.80 1.43
CA ILE A 57 -3.61 0.48 1.66
C ILE A 57 -3.80 0.14 3.13
N VAL A 58 -4.32 -1.03 3.45
CA VAL A 58 -4.47 -1.54 4.81
C VAL A 58 -3.71 -2.85 4.95
N PHE A 59 -2.96 -3.02 6.03
CA PHE A 59 -2.16 -4.20 6.33
C PHE A 59 -2.85 -5.07 7.38
N TYR A 60 -2.74 -6.39 7.21
CA TYR A 60 -3.38 -7.39 8.05
C TYR A 60 -2.38 -8.45 8.52
N GLY A 61 -2.62 -9.00 9.71
CA GLY A 61 -1.83 -10.11 10.27
C GLY A 61 -0.35 -9.78 10.44
N GLU A 62 0.51 -10.73 10.07
CA GLU A 62 1.96 -10.60 10.21
C GLU A 62 2.60 -9.65 9.18
N ALA A 63 1.84 -9.24 8.17
CA ALA A 63 2.27 -8.23 7.20
C ALA A 63 2.25 -6.80 7.77
N LEU A 64 1.72 -6.60 8.98
CA LEU A 64 1.73 -5.31 9.67
C LEU A 64 3.16 -4.78 9.82
N PRO A 65 3.47 -3.57 9.32
CA PRO A 65 4.77 -2.97 9.49
C PRO A 65 5.06 -2.75 10.98
N THR A 66 6.17 -3.31 11.47
CA THR A 66 6.67 -3.01 12.82
C THR A 66 7.28 -1.62 12.87
N ALA A 67 7.42 -1.05 14.08
CA ALA A 67 8.01 0.28 14.26
C ALA A 67 9.35 0.40 13.53
N ASN A 68 9.57 1.56 12.90
CA ASN A 68 10.79 1.89 12.13
C ASN A 68 11.03 1.02 10.88
N LYS A 69 10.07 0.19 10.44
CA LYS A 69 10.18 -0.47 9.15
C LYS A 69 9.78 0.48 8.02
N LYS A 70 10.60 0.49 6.97
CA LYS A 70 10.33 1.22 5.75
C LYS A 70 9.26 0.49 4.95
N VAL A 71 8.21 1.23 4.56
CA VAL A 71 7.17 0.76 3.65
C VAL A 71 7.36 1.49 2.32
N ASP A 72 7.60 0.73 1.27
CA ASP A 72 7.74 1.18 -0.11
C ASP A 72 6.51 0.75 -0.90
N VAL A 73 5.76 1.72 -1.41
CA VAL A 73 4.55 1.49 -2.20
C VAL A 73 4.76 2.05 -3.59
N SER A 74 4.48 1.23 -4.60
CA SER A 74 4.55 1.63 -6.02
C SER A 74 3.26 1.25 -6.73
N TYR A 75 2.70 2.16 -7.50
CA TYR A 75 1.49 1.92 -8.28
C TYR A 75 1.41 2.84 -9.50
N LYS A 76 0.59 2.44 -10.48
CA LYS A 76 0.19 3.30 -11.59
C LYS A 76 -1.19 3.87 -11.29
N TYR A 77 -1.47 5.07 -11.79
CA TYR A 77 -2.77 5.73 -11.68
C TYR A 77 -3.15 6.35 -13.03
N LEU A 78 -4.45 6.58 -13.22
CA LEU A 78 -4.95 7.34 -14.37
C LEU A 78 -4.93 8.82 -13.99
N ASN A 79 -4.19 9.62 -14.76
CA ASN A 79 -4.23 11.08 -14.61
C ASN A 79 -5.55 11.58 -15.24
N LYS A 80 -6.34 12.35 -14.49
CA LYS A 80 -7.53 13.02 -15.02
C LYS A 80 -7.15 14.21 -15.89
#